data_AF-A0A3S4W4U5-F1
#
_entry.id   AF-A0A3S4W4U5-F1
#
_cell.length_a   1.000
_cell.length_b   1.000
_cell.length_c   1.000
_cell.angle_alpha   90.00
_cell.angle_beta   90.00
_cell.angle_gamma   90.00
#
_symmetry.space_group_name_H-M   'P 1'
#
loop_
_entity.id
_entity.type
_entity.pdbx_description
1 polymer ?
#
loop_
_entity_poly.entity_id
_entity_poly.type
_entity_poly.pdbx_seq_one_letter_code
_entity_poly.pdbx_strand_id
1 'polypeptide(L)'
;MEKDAIIVLDPVNQNVIDEGLKNGIKTFVGGNCTVSLMLMAIGGLFERDLVEWVSVATYQAASGAGAKNMRELLSQMGLLRDAVKEELANPASSILDIERKVTAEMRSADFPTENFGAALGGSLIPWIDKLLPETGQTKEEWKGYAETNKILGLSNNPIPVDGLCVRIGALRCHSQAFTIKLKKIYR
;
A
#
# COMPACT_ATOMS: atom_id res chain seq x y z
N MET A 1 -0.70 13.33 -13.21
CA MET A 1 -1.04 14.45 -12.31
C MET A 1 -1.42 15.70 -13.11
N GLU A 2 -1.85 15.54 -14.36
CA GLU A 2 -2.14 16.64 -15.29
C GLU A 2 -3.18 17.62 -14.76
N LYS A 3 -3.05 18.90 -15.17
CA LYS A 3 -3.92 19.99 -14.70
C LYS A 3 -5.35 19.85 -15.22
N ASP A 4 -5.54 19.21 -16.36
CA ASP A 4 -6.81 18.98 -17.04
C ASP A 4 -7.48 17.65 -16.64
N ALA A 5 -7.00 17.00 -15.58
CA ALA A 5 -7.52 15.75 -15.06
C ALA A 5 -7.89 15.85 -13.57
N ILE A 6 -9.05 15.30 -13.20
CA ILE A 6 -9.51 15.16 -11.82
C ILE A 6 -9.33 13.73 -11.33
N ILE A 7 -8.86 13.60 -10.09
CA ILE A 7 -8.84 12.31 -9.41
C ILE A 7 -10.19 12.11 -8.74
N VAL A 8 -10.91 11.05 -9.12
CA VAL A 8 -12.27 10.80 -8.65
C VAL A 8 -12.28 9.93 -7.39
N LEU A 9 -12.99 10.41 -6.38
CA LEU A 9 -13.38 9.67 -5.18
C LEU A 9 -14.66 10.31 -4.64
N ASP A 10 -15.77 10.12 -5.35
CA ASP A 10 -17.02 10.86 -5.15
C ASP A 10 -17.55 10.91 -3.70
N PRO A 11 -17.42 9.87 -2.85
CA PRO A 11 -17.86 9.97 -1.46
C PRO A 11 -17.04 10.96 -0.62
N VAL A 12 -15.90 11.40 -1.14
CA VAL A 12 -14.95 12.32 -0.50
C VAL A 12 -14.88 13.66 -1.22
N ASN A 13 -14.95 13.69 -2.57
CA ASN A 13 -14.70 14.91 -3.34
C ASN A 13 -15.74 15.23 -4.42
N GLN A 14 -17.01 14.90 -4.21
CA GLN A 14 -18.10 15.23 -5.14
C GLN A 14 -18.11 16.71 -5.57
N ASN A 15 -17.84 17.63 -4.63
CA ASN A 15 -17.75 19.06 -4.90
C ASN A 15 -16.67 19.41 -5.96
N VAL A 16 -15.49 18.78 -5.87
CA VAL A 16 -14.38 18.97 -6.83
C VAL A 16 -14.76 18.41 -8.20
N ILE A 17 -15.45 17.27 -8.23
CA ILE A 17 -15.93 16.63 -9.47
C ILE A 17 -16.97 17.54 -10.17
N ASP A 18 -17.95 18.03 -9.42
CA ASP A 18 -19.01 18.90 -9.94
C ASP A 18 -18.45 20.21 -10.49
N GLU A 19 -17.50 20.83 -9.78
CA GLU A 19 -16.81 22.02 -10.25
C GLU A 19 -16.00 21.74 -11.53
N GLY A 20 -15.31 20.61 -11.58
CA GLY A 20 -14.62 20.15 -12.78
C GLY A 20 -15.52 20.01 -14.00
N LEU A 21 -16.68 19.37 -13.83
CA LEU A 21 -17.67 19.20 -14.88
C LEU A 21 -18.19 20.55 -15.39
N LYS A 22 -18.48 21.51 -14.49
CA LYS A 22 -18.89 22.88 -14.85
C LYS A 22 -17.79 23.62 -15.63
N ASN A 23 -16.53 23.39 -15.25
CA ASN A 23 -15.37 24.00 -15.91
C ASN A 23 -14.91 23.25 -17.17
N GLY A 24 -15.67 22.23 -17.61
CA GLY A 24 -15.42 21.53 -18.86
C GLY A 24 -14.34 20.45 -18.81
N ILE A 25 -13.88 20.03 -17.63
CA ILE A 25 -12.95 18.89 -17.48
C ILE A 25 -13.60 17.62 -18.06
N LYS A 26 -12.81 16.88 -18.86
CA LYS A 26 -13.23 15.64 -19.53
C LYS A 26 -12.45 14.41 -19.08
N THR A 27 -11.34 14.60 -18.37
CA THR A 27 -10.47 13.51 -17.93
C THR A 27 -10.68 13.25 -16.45
N PHE A 28 -11.18 12.06 -16.13
CA PHE A 28 -11.45 11.60 -14.77
C PHE A 28 -10.70 10.29 -14.54
N VAL A 29 -9.89 10.23 -13.48
CA VAL A 29 -8.97 9.12 -13.24
C VAL A 29 -9.15 8.62 -11.79
N GLY A 30 -9.16 7.30 -11.59
CA GLY A 30 -9.16 6.74 -10.23
C GLY A 30 -7.84 7.05 -9.51
N GLY A 31 -7.92 7.30 -8.20
CA GLY A 31 -6.73 7.49 -7.38
C GLY A 31 -5.97 6.20 -7.10
N ASN A 32 -4.79 6.35 -6.51
CA ASN A 32 -4.02 5.25 -5.95
C ASN A 32 -4.85 4.50 -4.90
N CYS A 33 -4.66 3.18 -4.83
CA CYS A 33 -5.41 2.31 -3.93
C CYS A 33 -5.22 2.67 -2.46
N THR A 34 -4.00 3.02 -2.02
CA THR A 34 -3.74 3.37 -0.61
C THR A 34 -4.39 4.69 -0.24
N VAL A 35 -4.28 5.71 -1.10
CA VAL A 35 -4.90 7.04 -0.91
C VAL A 35 -6.41 6.93 -0.86
N SER A 36 -7.01 6.22 -1.82
CA SER A 36 -8.46 6.06 -1.89
C SER A 36 -9.00 5.34 -0.65
N LEU A 37 -8.37 4.24 -0.22
CA LEU A 37 -8.77 3.50 0.97
C LEU A 37 -8.57 4.30 2.26
N MET A 38 -7.51 5.11 2.35
CA MET A 38 -7.29 6.01 3.48
C MET A 38 -8.40 7.05 3.56
N LEU A 39 -8.68 7.75 2.47
CA LEU A 39 -9.69 8.80 2.44
C LEU A 39 -11.12 8.25 2.63
N MET A 40 -11.41 7.03 2.19
CA MET A 40 -12.66 6.36 2.53
C MET A 40 -12.78 6.06 4.03
N ALA A 41 -11.66 5.81 4.73
CA ALA A 41 -11.67 5.50 6.15
C ALA A 41 -11.69 6.74 7.05
N ILE A 42 -10.89 7.76 6.72
CA ILE A 42 -10.66 8.95 7.57
C ILE A 42 -11.03 10.28 6.89
N GLY A 43 -11.73 10.24 5.76
CA GLY A 43 -12.14 11.44 5.01
C GLY A 43 -12.92 12.46 5.84
N GLY A 44 -13.72 12.01 6.81
CA GLY A 44 -14.45 12.90 7.72
C GLY A 44 -13.55 13.79 8.59
N LEU A 45 -12.29 13.39 8.86
CA LEU A 45 -11.32 14.24 9.57
C LEU A 45 -10.78 15.35 8.64
N PHE A 46 -10.55 15.02 7.37
CA PHE A 46 -10.12 15.99 6.35
C PHE A 46 -11.22 17.00 6.03
N GLU A 47 -12.46 16.52 5.84
CA GLU A 47 -13.64 17.35 5.56
C GLU A 47 -13.87 18.41 6.64
N ARG A 48 -13.56 18.09 7.91
CA ARG A 48 -13.71 19.01 9.05
C ARG A 48 -12.48 19.87 9.32
N ASP A 49 -11.50 19.86 8.42
CA ASP A 49 -10.24 20.58 8.55
C ASP A 49 -9.48 20.27 9.87
N LEU A 50 -9.55 19.02 10.33
CA LEU A 50 -8.98 18.61 11.62
C LEU A 50 -7.56 18.08 11.52
N VAL A 51 -7.12 17.63 10.34
CA VAL A 51 -5.82 16.99 10.15
C VAL A 51 -4.73 18.05 9.99
N GLU A 52 -3.65 17.92 10.75
CA GLU A 52 -2.41 18.70 10.57
C GLU A 52 -1.42 17.95 9.69
N TRP A 53 -1.19 16.66 9.97
CA TRP A 53 -0.43 15.76 9.10
C TRP A 53 -0.79 14.29 9.38
N VAL A 54 -0.45 13.42 8.43
CA VAL A 54 -0.59 11.97 8.56
C VAL A 54 0.74 11.27 8.24
N SER A 55 1.19 10.40 9.16
CA SER A 55 2.24 9.42 8.89
C SER A 55 1.59 8.06 8.67
N VAL A 56 1.98 7.37 7.59
CA VAL A 56 1.37 6.11 7.14
C VAL A 56 2.41 4.99 7.12
N ALA A 57 2.09 3.85 7.72
CA ALA A 57 2.78 2.59 7.45
C ALA A 57 1.80 1.63 6.77
N THR A 58 2.08 1.25 5.53
CA THR A 58 1.15 0.40 4.76
C THR A 58 1.57 -1.07 4.79
N TYR A 59 0.56 -1.93 4.71
CA TYR A 59 0.67 -3.38 4.59
C TYR A 59 -0.07 -3.78 3.31
N GLN A 60 0.60 -3.62 2.17
CA GLN A 60 -0.02 -3.79 0.87
C GLN A 60 0.00 -5.24 0.41
N ALA A 61 -1.09 -5.64 -0.22
CA ALA A 61 -1.31 -6.97 -0.76
C ALA A 61 -0.63 -7.18 -2.12
N ALA A 62 -0.44 -8.45 -2.48
CA ALA A 62 0.11 -8.90 -3.76
C ALA A 62 -0.73 -8.46 -4.97
N SER A 63 -2.06 -8.36 -4.84
CA SER A 63 -2.94 -7.91 -5.93
C SER A 63 -2.57 -6.55 -6.51
N GLY A 64 -1.98 -5.66 -5.69
CA GLY A 64 -1.56 -4.33 -6.14
C GLY A 64 -0.42 -4.36 -7.16
N ALA A 65 0.36 -5.45 -7.21
CA ALA A 65 1.40 -5.69 -8.20
C ALA A 65 0.87 -6.48 -9.43
N GLY A 66 -0.29 -7.12 -9.32
CA GLY A 66 -0.98 -7.78 -10.43
C GLY A 66 -1.29 -9.26 -10.18
N ALA A 67 -1.98 -9.88 -11.15
CA ALA A 67 -2.46 -11.26 -11.05
C ALA A 67 -1.33 -12.31 -10.97
N LYS A 68 -0.21 -12.07 -11.67
CA LYS A 68 0.97 -12.96 -11.62
C LYS A 68 1.60 -12.98 -10.23
N ASN A 69 1.73 -11.82 -9.59
CA ASN A 69 2.24 -11.66 -8.23
C ASN A 69 1.38 -12.39 -7.18
N MET A 70 0.05 -12.40 -7.32
CA MET A 70 -0.81 -13.19 -6.43
C MET A 70 -0.59 -14.70 -6.59
N ARG A 71 -0.39 -15.18 -7.82
CA ARG A 71 -0.04 -16.58 -8.08
C ARG A 71 1.32 -16.94 -7.50
N GLU A 72 2.32 -16.08 -7.70
CA GLU A 72 3.66 -16.24 -7.12
C GLU A 72 3.61 -16.33 -5.59
N LEU A 73 2.87 -15.44 -4.91
CA LEU A 73 2.68 -15.51 -3.47
C LEU A 73 2.11 -16.88 -3.01
N LEU A 74 1.06 -17.37 -3.68
CA LEU A 74 0.46 -18.66 -3.34
C LEU A 74 1.43 -19.83 -3.59
N SER A 75 2.21 -19.78 -4.67
CA SER A 75 3.25 -20.77 -4.97
C SER A 75 4.34 -20.77 -3.91
N GLN A 76 4.86 -19.60 -3.53
CA GLN A 76 5.85 -19.43 -2.46
C GLN A 76 5.33 -20.01 -1.13
N MET A 77 4.08 -19.72 -0.75
CA MET A 77 3.48 -20.28 0.47
C MET A 77 3.38 -21.82 0.45
N GLY A 78 3.06 -22.40 -0.71
CA GLY A 78 3.03 -23.86 -0.90
C GLY A 78 4.41 -24.49 -0.68
N LEU A 79 5.44 -23.95 -1.34
CA LEU A 79 6.81 -24.48 -1.27
C LEU A 79 7.38 -24.42 0.15
N LEU A 80 7.20 -23.31 0.87
CA LEU A 80 7.67 -23.19 2.26
C LEU A 80 7.02 -24.25 3.17
N ARG A 81 5.73 -24.55 2.97
CA ARG A 81 5.04 -25.60 3.72
C ARG A 81 5.53 -26.99 3.31
N ASP A 82 5.73 -27.22 2.02
CA ASP A 82 6.11 -28.53 1.49
C ASP A 82 7.52 -28.93 1.93
N ALA A 83 8.43 -27.98 2.10
CA ALA A 83 9.80 -28.20 2.61
C ALA A 83 9.86 -28.80 4.03
N VAL A 84 8.78 -28.68 4.81
CA VAL A 84 8.70 -29.13 6.22
C VAL A 84 7.44 -29.93 6.53
N LYS A 85 6.77 -30.46 5.51
CA LYS A 85 5.47 -31.14 5.66
C LYS A 85 5.51 -32.30 6.64
N GLU A 86 6.57 -33.10 6.63
CA GLU A 86 6.71 -34.28 7.50
C GLU A 86 6.99 -33.88 8.95
N GLU A 87 7.84 -32.87 9.17
CA GLU A 87 8.10 -32.32 10.49
C GLU A 87 6.86 -31.67 11.10
N LEU A 88 6.07 -30.94 10.30
CA LEU A 88 4.80 -30.35 10.74
C LEU A 88 3.77 -31.40 11.18
N ALA A 89 3.81 -32.59 10.58
CA ALA A 89 2.93 -33.71 10.98
C ALA A 89 3.40 -34.40 12.28
N ASN A 90 4.64 -34.17 12.72
CA ASN A 90 5.21 -34.77 13.92
C ASN A 90 5.30 -33.74 15.06
N PRO A 91 4.48 -33.84 16.13
CA PRO A 91 4.52 -32.88 17.24
C PRO A 91 5.80 -32.94 18.08
N ALA A 92 6.63 -33.98 17.92
CA ALA A 92 7.93 -34.10 18.57
C ALA A 92 9.09 -33.48 17.74
N SER A 93 8.80 -32.94 16.55
CA SER A 93 9.81 -32.30 15.71
C SER A 93 10.33 -31.00 16.35
N SER A 94 11.58 -30.66 16.04
CA SER A 94 12.23 -29.45 16.52
C SER A 94 11.81 -28.24 15.68
N ILE A 95 11.27 -27.21 16.32
CA ILE A 95 10.85 -25.98 15.64
C ILE A 95 12.03 -25.24 14.99
N LEU A 96 13.25 -25.38 15.54
CA LEU A 96 14.45 -24.77 14.96
C LEU A 96 14.90 -25.52 13.69
N ASP A 97 14.66 -26.82 13.59
CA ASP A 97 14.93 -27.58 12.37
C ASP A 97 13.92 -27.23 11.28
N ILE A 98 12.65 -27.05 11.64
CA ILE A 98 11.61 -26.54 10.74
C ILE A 98 11.99 -25.17 10.20
N GLU A 99 12.32 -24.20 11.07
CA GLU A 99 12.69 -22.85 10.66
C GLU A 99 13.91 -22.84 9.73
N ARG A 100 14.96 -23.61 10.05
CA ARG A 100 16.13 -23.74 9.18
C ARG A 100 15.79 -24.22 7.78
N LYS A 101 14.90 -25.21 7.66
CA LYS A 101 14.46 -25.74 6.36
C LYS A 101 13.62 -24.73 5.59
N VAL A 102 12.68 -24.06 6.25
CA VAL A 102 11.86 -22.99 5.64
C VAL A 102 12.75 -21.86 5.13
N THR A 103 13.71 -21.40 5.92
CA THR A 103 14.64 -20.32 5.52
C THR A 103 15.61 -20.77 4.42
N ALA A 104 16.04 -22.03 4.42
CA ALA A 104 16.85 -22.59 3.34
C ALA A 104 16.07 -22.67 2.02
N GLU A 105 14.81 -23.12 2.06
CA GLU A 105 13.90 -23.17 0.91
C GLU A 105 13.66 -21.76 0.34
N MET A 106 13.34 -20.79 1.21
CA MET A 106 13.11 -19.39 0.82
C MET A 106 14.31 -18.76 0.10
N ARG A 107 15.53 -19.20 0.42
CA ARG A 107 16.80 -18.70 -0.15
C ARG A 107 17.33 -19.58 -1.28
N SER A 108 16.62 -20.65 -1.63
CA SER A 108 17.04 -21.55 -2.70
C SER A 108 16.97 -20.83 -4.05
N ALA A 109 17.77 -21.29 -5.01
CA ALA A 109 17.78 -20.73 -6.36
C ALA A 109 16.48 -21.01 -7.13
N ASP A 110 15.74 -22.06 -6.73
CA ASP A 110 14.50 -22.50 -7.37
C ASP A 110 13.25 -21.86 -6.73
N PHE A 111 13.41 -21.03 -5.68
CA PHE A 111 12.30 -20.33 -5.06
C PHE A 111 11.73 -19.28 -6.04
N PRO A 112 10.43 -19.30 -6.36
CA PRO A 112 9.87 -18.48 -7.44
C PRO A 112 9.80 -17.02 -7.03
N THR A 113 10.69 -16.18 -7.56
CA THR A 113 10.76 -14.75 -7.28
C THR A 113 10.75 -13.90 -8.55
N GLU A 114 10.25 -14.41 -9.66
CA GLU A 114 10.35 -13.77 -10.98
C GLU A 114 9.56 -12.46 -11.06
N ASN A 115 8.42 -12.37 -10.37
CA ASN A 115 7.55 -11.19 -10.42
C ASN A 115 7.84 -10.20 -9.30
N PHE A 116 8.22 -10.66 -8.10
CA PHE A 116 8.58 -9.75 -7.00
C PHE A 116 10.06 -9.36 -6.97
N GLY A 117 10.95 -10.15 -7.57
CA GLY A 117 12.40 -10.01 -7.45
C GLY A 117 12.96 -10.41 -6.07
N ALA A 118 12.10 -10.82 -5.14
CA ALA A 118 12.44 -11.29 -3.80
C ALA A 118 11.30 -12.16 -3.24
N ALA A 119 11.57 -12.88 -2.15
CA ALA A 119 10.55 -13.64 -1.44
C ALA A 119 9.51 -12.72 -0.78
N LEU A 120 8.22 -13.05 -0.93
CA LEU A 120 7.11 -12.42 -0.22
C LEU A 120 6.42 -13.37 0.76
N GLY A 121 6.22 -14.64 0.38
CA GLY A 121 5.75 -15.69 1.29
C GLY A 121 6.72 -15.84 2.45
N GLY A 122 6.22 -15.71 3.69
CA GLY A 122 7.06 -15.74 4.89
C GLY A 122 7.97 -14.51 5.09
N SER A 123 7.79 -13.45 4.30
CA SER A 123 8.66 -12.26 4.28
C SER A 123 7.86 -10.96 4.05
N LEU A 124 8.56 -9.87 3.75
CA LEU A 124 8.02 -8.56 3.36
C LEU A 124 9.00 -7.83 2.40
N ILE A 125 8.50 -6.87 1.63
CA ILE A 125 9.32 -6.03 0.72
C ILE A 125 9.07 -4.55 1.05
N PRO A 126 10.04 -3.83 1.67
CA PRO A 126 9.85 -2.45 2.14
C PRO A 126 10.13 -1.42 1.03
N TRP A 127 9.72 -1.72 -0.20
CA TRP A 127 9.92 -0.85 -1.35
C TRP A 127 8.86 -1.16 -2.42
N ILE A 128 8.07 -0.16 -2.81
CA ILE A 128 7.03 -0.31 -3.83
C ILE A 128 7.15 0.79 -4.89
N ASP A 129 7.24 0.39 -6.16
CA ASP A 129 7.42 1.31 -7.30
C ASP A 129 8.83 1.96 -7.30
N LYS A 130 9.08 2.85 -8.26
CA LYS A 130 10.42 3.42 -8.54
C LYS A 130 10.88 4.41 -7.47
N LEU A 131 12.20 4.53 -7.27
CA LEU A 131 12.80 5.62 -6.50
C LEU A 131 12.52 6.98 -7.16
N LEU A 132 12.26 7.99 -6.33
CA LEU A 132 12.30 9.41 -6.68
C LEU A 132 13.56 10.03 -6.03
N PRO A 133 14.66 10.23 -6.79
CA PRO A 133 15.94 10.65 -6.23
C PRO A 133 15.89 11.98 -5.46
N GLU A 134 15.05 12.90 -5.93
CA GLU A 134 14.82 14.22 -5.33
C GLU A 134 14.29 14.20 -3.90
N THR A 135 13.52 13.18 -3.49
CA THR A 135 12.94 13.11 -2.14
C THR A 135 13.40 11.89 -1.34
N GLY A 136 14.00 10.90 -2.00
CA GLY A 136 14.33 9.61 -1.38
C GLY A 136 13.12 8.68 -1.20
N GLN A 137 11.91 9.15 -1.52
CA GLN A 137 10.69 8.35 -1.47
C GLN A 137 10.62 7.40 -2.66
N THR A 138 9.90 6.32 -2.49
CA THR A 138 9.34 5.58 -3.61
C THR A 138 8.16 6.35 -4.23
N LYS A 139 7.86 6.06 -5.49
CA LYS A 139 6.72 6.66 -6.19
C LYS A 139 5.39 6.29 -5.51
N GLU A 140 5.30 5.15 -4.83
CA GLU A 140 4.10 4.79 -4.08
C GLU A 140 3.89 5.65 -2.83
N GLU A 141 4.95 5.99 -2.12
CA GLU A 141 4.90 6.88 -0.94
C GLU A 141 4.57 8.31 -1.35
N TRP A 142 5.21 8.80 -2.42
CA TRP A 142 4.97 10.15 -2.94
C TRP A 142 3.52 10.39 -3.37
N LYS A 143 2.85 9.36 -3.93
CA LYS A 143 1.42 9.44 -4.28
C LYS A 143 0.56 9.78 -3.06
N GLY A 144 0.97 9.35 -1.85
CA GLY A 144 0.30 9.68 -0.59
C GLY A 144 0.05 11.17 -0.42
N TYR A 145 1.12 11.97 -0.52
CA TYR A 145 1.03 13.44 -0.48
C TYR A 145 0.33 14.01 -1.72
N ALA A 146 0.79 13.62 -2.91
CA ALA A 146 0.41 14.29 -4.15
C ALA A 146 -1.07 14.08 -4.50
N GLU A 147 -1.58 12.86 -4.36
CA GLU A 147 -2.95 12.54 -4.72
C GLU A 147 -3.94 12.93 -3.64
N THR A 148 -3.61 12.80 -2.35
CA THR A 148 -4.50 13.25 -1.26
C THR A 148 -4.86 14.72 -1.41
N ASN A 149 -3.85 15.57 -1.60
CA ASN A 149 -4.07 17.01 -1.72
C ASN A 149 -4.79 17.39 -3.01
N LYS A 150 -4.57 16.65 -4.10
CA LYS A 150 -5.30 16.87 -5.36
C LYS A 150 -6.76 16.42 -5.27
N ILE A 151 -7.06 15.29 -4.63
CA ILE A 151 -8.43 14.79 -4.42
C ILE A 151 -9.23 15.81 -3.59
N LEU A 152 -8.63 16.33 -2.53
CA LEU A 152 -9.28 17.26 -1.59
C LEU A 152 -9.28 18.73 -2.05
N GLY A 153 -8.68 19.06 -3.21
CA GLY A 153 -8.59 20.44 -3.69
C GLY A 153 -7.67 21.34 -2.83
N LEU A 154 -6.73 20.76 -2.09
CA LEU A 154 -5.87 21.46 -1.12
C LEU A 154 -4.53 21.91 -1.70
N SER A 155 -4.40 22.05 -3.02
CA SER A 155 -3.14 22.43 -3.69
C SER A 155 -2.51 23.73 -3.18
N ASN A 156 -3.32 24.67 -2.66
CA ASN A 156 -2.85 25.95 -2.12
C ASN A 156 -2.42 25.88 -0.65
N ASN A 157 -2.92 24.91 0.10
CA ASN A 157 -2.60 24.70 1.51
C ASN A 157 -2.56 23.20 1.82
N PRO A 158 -1.53 22.50 1.33
CA PRO A 158 -1.49 21.05 1.35
C PRO A 158 -1.28 20.50 2.77
N ILE A 159 -1.91 19.37 3.04
CA ILE A 159 -1.68 18.57 4.24
C ILE A 159 -0.54 17.59 3.97
N PRO A 160 0.52 17.57 4.81
CA PRO A 160 1.56 16.55 4.74
C PRO A 160 0.99 15.16 4.99
N VAL A 161 1.22 14.26 4.03
CA VAL A 161 0.89 12.83 4.11
C VAL A 161 2.11 12.08 3.60
N ASP A 162 2.77 11.34 4.48
CA ASP A 162 4.03 10.65 4.15
C ASP A 162 4.18 9.36 4.94
N GLY A 163 5.15 8.52 4.59
CA GLY A 163 5.48 7.32 5.34
C GLY A 163 6.11 6.23 4.49
N LEU A 164 5.90 4.97 4.87
CA LEU A 164 6.57 3.83 4.25
C LEU A 164 5.58 2.85 3.63
N CYS A 165 5.86 2.44 2.40
CA CYS A 165 5.04 1.49 1.67
C CYS A 165 5.65 0.08 1.62
N VAL A 166 5.06 -0.85 2.38
CA VAL A 166 5.57 -2.22 2.51
C VAL A 166 4.61 -3.22 1.87
N ARG A 167 5.14 -4.13 1.04
CA ARG A 167 4.41 -5.28 0.50
C ARG A 167 4.48 -6.43 1.51
N ILE A 168 3.34 -7.04 1.81
CA ILE A 168 3.24 -8.23 2.67
C ILE A 168 2.50 -9.37 1.96
N GLY A 169 2.58 -10.58 2.51
CA GLY A 169 1.92 -11.80 2.02
C GLY A 169 0.39 -11.82 2.18
N ALA A 170 -0.32 -10.75 1.82
CA ALA A 170 -1.77 -10.67 1.75
C ALA A 170 -2.25 -10.76 0.30
N LEU A 171 -3.43 -11.35 0.06
CA LEU A 171 -3.95 -11.55 -1.29
C LEU A 171 -4.41 -10.24 -1.95
N ARG A 172 -5.41 -9.56 -1.38
CA ARG A 172 -6.09 -8.43 -2.06
C ARG A 172 -6.52 -7.23 -1.21
N CYS A 173 -6.23 -7.22 0.08
CA CYS A 173 -6.61 -6.11 0.97
C CYS A 173 -5.36 -5.33 1.39
N HIS A 174 -5.42 -4.01 1.32
CA HIS A 174 -4.39 -3.15 1.90
C HIS A 174 -4.81 -2.77 3.31
N SER A 175 -3.88 -2.88 4.25
CA SER A 175 -4.05 -2.31 5.59
C SER A 175 -3.10 -1.14 5.76
N GLN A 176 -3.45 -0.20 6.63
CA GLN A 176 -2.67 1.01 6.87
C GLN A 176 -2.72 1.32 8.36
N ALA A 177 -1.56 1.54 8.96
CA ALA A 177 -1.43 2.09 10.30
C ALA A 177 -1.17 3.59 10.18
N PHE A 178 -1.94 4.39 10.90
CA PHE A 178 -1.86 5.85 10.82
C PHE A 178 -1.40 6.43 12.16
N THR A 179 -0.41 7.31 12.10
CA THR A 179 -0.21 8.32 13.14
C THR A 179 -0.77 9.63 12.60
N ILE A 180 -1.82 10.14 13.22
CA ILE A 180 -2.53 11.34 12.76
C ILE A 180 -2.33 12.44 13.80
N LYS A 181 -1.73 13.56 13.40
CA LYS A 181 -1.73 14.77 14.23
C LYS A 181 -2.94 15.61 13.88
N LEU A 182 -3.76 15.92 14.88
CA LEU A 182 -4.92 16.79 14.75
C LEU A 182 -4.57 18.23 15.14
N LYS A 183 -5.20 19.22 14.49
CA LYS A 183 -5.00 20.65 14.77
C LYS A 183 -5.47 21.07 16.16
N LYS A 184 -6.36 20.29 16.79
CA LYS A 184 -6.94 20.57 18.11
C LYS A 184 -6.88 19.33 18.98
N ILE A 185 -6.57 19.54 20.25
CA ILE A 185 -6.73 18.52 21.29
C ILE A 185 -8.17 18.68 21.80
N TYR A 186 -9.01 17.65 21.64
CA TYR A 186 -10.25 17.57 22.42
C TYR A 186 -9.85 17.35 23.87
N ARG A 187 -9.96 18.40 24.69
CA ARG A 187 -9.90 18.33 26.16
C ARG A 187 -11.31 18.30 26.71
#